data_AF-A0A1I4KB14-F1
#
_entry.id   AF-A0A1I4KB14-F1
#
_cell.length_a   1.000
_cell.length_b   1.000
_cell.length_c   1.000
_cell.angle_alpha   90.00
_cell.angle_beta   90.00
_cell.angle_gamma   90.00
#
_symmetry.space_group_name_H-M   'P 1'
#
loop_
_entity.id
_entity.type
_entity.pdbx_description
1 polymer ?
#
loop_
_entity_poly.entity_id
_entity_poly.type
_entity_poly.pdbx_seq_one_letter_code
_entity_poly.pdbx_strand_id
1 'polypeptide(L)' 'MKRGQKGGGEQVLLKLRQIEVQTAQGKSLALACKEVEMSEQR' A
#
# COMPACT_ATOMS: atom_id res chain seq x y z
N MET A 1 25.96 -9.67 -2.11
CA MET A 1 24.63 -9.19 -2.54
C MET A 1 24.34 -7.87 -1.83
N LYS A 2 24.05 -6.78 -2.56
CA LYS A 2 23.66 -5.50 -1.94
C LYS A 2 22.29 -5.68 -1.26
N ARG A 3 22.30 -6.03 0.03
CA ARG A 3 21.15 -5.92 0.94
C ARG A 3 20.78 -4.43 1.00
N GLY A 4 19.85 -3.97 0.18
CA GLY A 4 19.53 -2.54 0.14
C GLY A 4 18.64 -2.04 -0.98
N GLN A 5 18.32 -2.85 -2.00
CA GLN A 5 17.24 -2.53 -2.92
C GLN A 5 16.08 -3.47 -2.63
N LYS A 6 15.35 -3.19 -1.55
CA LYS A 6 13.96 -3.65 -1.41
C LYS A 6 13.17 -2.91 -2.49
N GLY A 7 13.17 -3.48 -3.69
CA GLY A 7 12.60 -2.87 -4.88
C GLY A 7 11.12 -2.59 -4.70
N GLY A 8 10.59 -1.67 -5.52
CA GLY A 8 9.19 -1.19 -5.45
C GLY A 8 8.12 -2.27 -5.34
N GLY A 9 8.41 -3.54 -5.68
CA GLY A 9 7.52 -4.67 -5.43
C GLY A 9 7.14 -4.89 -3.96
N GLU A 10 8.06 -4.70 -3.00
CA GLU A 10 7.71 -4.82 -1.56
C GLU A 10 6.81 -3.65 -1.11
N GLN A 11 7.03 -2.45 -1.68
CA GLN A 11 6.22 -1.27 -1.42
C GLN A 11 4.79 -1.43 -1.98
N VAL A 12 4.68 -1.98 -3.20
CA VAL A 12 3.39 -2.34 -3.82
C VAL A 12 2.66 -3.40 -2.98
N LEU A 13 3.33 -4.44 -2.51
CA LEU A 13 2.72 -5.45 -1.64
C LEU A 13 2.18 -4.86 -0.34
N LEU A 14 2.94 -3.96 0.30
CA LEU A 14 2.52 -3.28 1.53
C LEU A 14 1.28 -2.40 1.30
N LYS A 15 1.25 -1.66 0.19
CA LYS A 15 0.08 -0.86 -0.21
C LYS A 15 -1.15 -1.70 -0.46
N LEU A 16 -1.03 -2.79 -1.21
CA LEU A 16 -2.14 -3.70 -1.49
C LEU A 16 -2.70 -4.30 -0.19
N ARG A 17 -1.81 -4.72 0.72
CA ARG A 17 -2.18 -5.18 2.06
C ARG A 17 -2.97 -4.14 2.84
N GLN A 18 -2.59 -2.86 2.73
CA GLN A 18 -3.27 -1.77 3.42
C GLN A 18 -4.66 -1.51 2.85
N ILE A 19 -4.82 -1.60 1.52
CA ILE A 19 -6.14 -1.54 0.85
C ILE A 19 -7.02 -2.71 1.29
N GLU A 20 -6.51 -3.93 1.31
CA GLU A 20 -7.26 -5.13 1.76
C GLU A 20 -7.78 -5.00 3.20
N VAL A 21 -6.95 -4.48 4.12
CA VAL A 21 -7.37 -4.26 5.51
C VAL A 21 -8.48 -3.21 5.58
N GLN A 22 -8.35 -2.11 4.83
CA GLN A 22 -9.34 -1.04 4.82
C GLN A 22 -10.68 -1.48 4.20
N THR A 23 -10.65 -2.24 3.11
CA THR A 23 -11.86 -2.78 2.50
C THR A 23 -12.51 -3.85 3.38
N ALA A 24 -11.73 -4.69 4.07
CA ALA A 24 -12.24 -5.62 5.08
C ALA A 24 -12.91 -4.92 6.28
N GLN A 25 -12.50 -3.68 6.59
CA GLN A 25 -13.13 -2.82 7.59
C GLN A 25 -14.40 -2.11 7.10
N GLY A 26 -14.84 -2.37 5.86
CA GLY A 26 -16.05 -1.77 5.29
C GLY A 26 -15.83 -0.41 4.61
N LYS A 27 -14.58 0.03 4.44
CA LYS A 27 -14.29 1.22 3.63
C LYS A 27 -14.48 0.90 2.15
N SER A 28 -14.99 1.87 1.39
CA SER A 28 -15.07 1.76 -0.06
C SER A 28 -13.66 1.66 -0.67
N LEU A 29 -13.50 0.82 -1.70
CA LEU A 29 -12.25 0.63 -2.42
C LEU A 29 -11.65 1.96 -2.93
N ALA A 30 -12.49 2.88 -3.41
CA ALA A 30 -12.06 4.19 -3.89
C ALA A 30 -11.46 5.05 -2.75
N LEU A 31 -12.04 4.96 -1.55
CA LEU A 31 -11.52 5.65 -0.38
C LEU A 31 -10.20 5.04 0.09
N ALA A 32 -10.14 3.71 0.13
CA ALA A 32 -8.94 2.98 0.53
C ALA A 32 -7.75 3.25 -0.42
N CYS A 33 -7.98 3.27 -1.73
CA CYS A 33 -6.94 3.60 -2.71
C CYS A 33 -6.40 5.02 -2.52
N LYS A 34 -7.29 6.00 -2.31
CA LYS A 34 -6.90 7.40 -2.07
C LYS A 34 -6.10 7.58 -0.78
N GLU A 35 -6.47 6.87 0.30
CA GLU A 35 -5.74 6.91 1.57
C GLU A 35 -4.32 6.29 1.45
N VAL A 36 -4.17 5.25 0.62
CA VAL A 36 -2.89 4.56 0.41
C VAL A 36 -1.97 5.29 -0.57
N GLU A 37 -2.51 5.98 -1.59
CA GLU A 37 -1.75 6.85 -2.50
C GLU A 37 -1.07 8.01 -1.76
N MET A 38 -1.72 8.57 -0.74
CA MET A 38 -1.16 9.63 0.09
C MET A 38 0.03 9.17 0.96
N SER A 39 0.21 7.87 1.18
CA SER A 39 1.27 7.33 2.05
C SER A 39 2.64 7.13 1.37
N GLU A 40 2.77 7.27 0.04
CA GLU A 40 4.03 7.00 -0.68
C GLU A 40 4.69 8.25 -1.28
N GLN A 41 4.29 9.45 -0.87
CA GLN A 41 4.99 10.67 -1.27
C GLN A 41 5.78 11.26 -0.11
N ARG A 42 6.94 10.66 0.19
CA ARG A 42 8.05 11.29 0.91
C ARG A 42 9.39 10.72 0.49
#